data_AF-A0AAU7QFH2-F1
#
_entry.id   AF-A0AAU7QFH2-F1
#
_cell.length_a   1.000
_cell.length_b   1.000
_cell.length_c   1.000
_cell.angle_alpha   90.00
_cell.angle_beta   90.00
_cell.angle_gamma   90.00
#
_symmetry.space_group_name_H-M   'P 1'
#
loop_
_entity.id
_entity.type
_entity.pdbx_description
1 polymer ?
#
loop_
_entity_poly.entity_id
_entity_poly.type
_entity_poly.pdbx_seq_one_letter_code
_entity_poly.pdbx_strand_id
1 'polypeptide(L)'
;MPNGEGYGLQGKIYAHTRVMWRTQQRIEALKGDPIHFPAAYREWLEPIYSEDINESEPAWVVAGMEAFENETFTKKIKARQMLDWAEHPGFKDTESNERAVTRDGEMSVPLVAYVQTATGRQLLDGRVYEQLENFHQQEALALNQVNVPASWGHKLKLERDEFGRVWLESTINGGEMIINLKRQCLRYTQERGMEKDDEFID
;
A
#
# COMPACT_ATOMS: atom_id res chain seq x y z
N MET A 1 -11.80 12.21 16.13
CA MET A 1 -12.27 11.75 14.80
C MET A 1 -11.61 12.60 13.72
N PRO A 2 -11.47 12.15 12.47
CA PRO A 2 -11.02 13.00 11.38
C PRO A 2 -11.94 14.22 11.26
N ASN A 3 -11.37 15.42 11.34
CA ASN A 3 -12.14 16.66 11.28
C ASN A 3 -12.16 17.15 9.82
N GLY A 4 -13.07 16.61 9.01
CA GLY A 4 -13.25 17.06 7.63
C GLY A 4 -14.26 16.21 6.84
N GLU A 5 -14.99 16.84 5.92
CA GLU A 5 -15.85 16.15 4.96
C GLU A 5 -15.02 15.17 4.11
N GLY A 6 -15.51 13.94 3.90
CA GLY A 6 -14.87 12.96 3.00
C GLY A 6 -13.67 12.20 3.54
N TYR A 7 -13.44 12.17 4.87
CA TYR A 7 -12.42 11.34 5.54
C TYR A 7 -10.95 11.53 5.11
N GLY A 8 -10.65 12.50 4.24
CA GLY A 8 -9.28 12.83 3.83
C GLY A 8 -8.48 11.62 3.33
N LEU A 9 -7.32 11.38 3.96
CA LEU A 9 -6.44 10.24 3.61
C LEU A 9 -7.09 8.89 3.93
N GLN A 10 -7.93 8.80 4.96
CA GLN A 10 -8.57 7.55 5.35
C GLN A 10 -9.59 7.08 4.30
N GLY A 11 -10.25 8.01 3.60
CA GLY A 11 -11.13 7.69 2.47
C GLY A 11 -10.41 7.07 1.28
N LYS A 12 -9.07 7.20 1.19
CA LYS A 12 -8.26 6.49 0.18
C LYS A 12 -7.97 5.04 0.56
N ILE A 13 -8.03 4.72 1.85
CA ILE A 13 -7.76 3.37 2.38
C ILE A 13 -9.09 2.60 2.51
N TYR A 14 -10.15 3.29 2.92
CA TYR A 14 -11.48 2.73 3.12
C TYR A 14 -12.45 3.35 2.10
N ALA A 15 -12.67 2.65 1.00
CA ALA A 15 -13.49 3.17 -0.10
C ALA A 15 -15.00 3.15 0.20
N HIS A 16 -15.46 2.32 1.15
CA HIS A 16 -16.88 2.22 1.52
C HIS A 16 -17.30 3.38 2.43
N THR A 17 -17.51 4.55 1.83
CA THR A 17 -17.77 5.82 2.52
C THR A 17 -18.98 5.76 3.46
N ARG A 18 -20.08 5.09 3.06
CA ARG A 18 -21.27 4.90 3.90
C ARG A 18 -21.00 4.11 5.18
N VAL A 19 -20.20 3.04 5.12
CA VAL A 19 -19.84 2.25 6.29
C VAL A 19 -19.04 3.08 7.28
N MET A 20 -18.09 3.89 6.79
CA MET A 20 -17.34 4.82 7.65
C MET A 20 -18.26 5.82 8.34
N TRP A 21 -19.18 6.44 7.57
CA TRP A 21 -20.13 7.41 8.10
C TRP A 21 -21.07 6.81 9.15
N ARG A 22 -21.70 5.67 8.86
CA ARG A 22 -22.57 4.98 9.83
C ARG A 22 -21.82 4.54 11.08
N THR A 23 -20.57 4.10 10.92
CA THR A 23 -19.70 3.75 12.06
C THR A 23 -19.42 4.96 12.93
N GLN A 24 -19.10 6.10 12.32
CA GLN A 24 -18.88 7.35 13.04
C GLN A 24 -20.13 7.78 13.81
N GLN A 25 -21.31 7.78 13.16
CA GLN A 25 -22.57 8.16 13.82
C GLN A 25 -22.87 7.27 15.03
N ARG A 26 -22.63 5.96 14.93
CA ARG A 26 -22.84 5.03 16.05
C ARG A 26 -21.86 5.24 17.20
N ILE A 27 -20.59 5.50 16.92
CA ILE A 27 -19.60 5.81 17.95
C ILE A 27 -19.93 7.13 18.64
N GLU A 28 -20.34 8.15 17.88
CA GLU A 28 -20.73 9.44 18.44
C GLU A 28 -22.00 9.34 19.30
N ALA A 29 -22.96 8.49 18.90
CA ALA A 29 -24.19 8.25 19.64
C ALA A 29 -23.98 7.62 21.03
N LEU A 30 -22.88 6.86 21.23
CA LEU A 30 -22.54 6.29 22.54
C LEU A 30 -22.22 7.34 23.61
N LYS A 31 -21.75 8.53 23.22
CA LYS A 31 -21.34 9.59 24.16
C LYS A 31 -20.38 9.11 25.27
N GLY A 32 -19.55 8.11 24.96
CA GLY A 32 -18.58 7.52 25.89
C GLY A 32 -19.06 6.25 26.60
N ASP A 33 -20.30 5.80 26.37
CA ASP A 33 -20.77 4.51 26.89
C ASP A 33 -19.97 3.34 26.27
N PRO A 34 -19.61 2.33 27.07
CA PRO A 34 -18.85 1.19 26.59
C PRO A 34 -19.69 0.29 25.66
N ILE A 35 -19.02 -0.28 24.67
CA ILE A 35 -19.61 -1.30 23.81
C ILE A 35 -19.56 -2.65 24.53
N HIS A 36 -20.71 -3.29 24.71
CA HIS A 36 -20.80 -4.59 25.36
C HIS A 36 -20.73 -5.74 24.36
N PHE A 37 -19.70 -6.57 24.50
CA PHE A 37 -19.54 -7.81 23.74
C PHE A 37 -20.29 -8.96 24.44
N PRO A 38 -20.91 -9.89 23.69
CA PRO A 38 -20.87 -10.07 22.24
C PRO A 38 -22.02 -9.39 21.47
N ALA A 39 -22.99 -8.77 22.15
CA ALA A 39 -24.18 -8.17 21.53
C ALA A 39 -23.83 -7.19 20.39
N ALA A 40 -22.75 -6.43 20.58
CA ALA A 40 -22.23 -5.50 19.59
C ALA A 40 -21.91 -6.10 18.22
N TYR A 41 -21.58 -7.40 18.10
CA TYR A 41 -21.18 -7.97 16.80
C TYR A 41 -22.28 -7.84 15.75
N ARG A 42 -23.49 -8.32 16.02
CA ARG A 42 -24.59 -8.21 15.04
C ARG A 42 -25.30 -6.88 15.12
N GLU A 43 -25.56 -6.42 16.34
CA GLU A 43 -26.31 -5.18 16.58
C GLU A 43 -25.63 -3.95 15.96
N TRP A 44 -24.31 -3.98 15.80
CA TRP A 44 -23.58 -2.90 15.12
C TRP A 44 -23.33 -3.20 13.65
N LEU A 45 -22.87 -4.40 13.29
CA LEU A 45 -22.49 -4.69 11.91
C LEU A 45 -23.69 -4.68 10.96
N GLU A 46 -24.79 -5.35 11.31
CA GLU A 46 -25.97 -5.44 10.43
C GLU A 46 -26.48 -4.07 9.95
N PRO A 47 -26.74 -3.08 10.82
CA PRO A 47 -27.20 -1.77 10.38
C PRO A 47 -26.13 -0.91 9.69
N ILE A 48 -24.85 -1.06 10.05
CA ILE A 48 -23.76 -0.33 9.38
C ILE A 48 -23.63 -0.78 7.93
N TYR A 49 -23.77 -2.08 7.68
CA TYR A 49 -23.61 -2.69 6.35
C TYR A 49 -24.93 -2.89 5.59
N SER A 50 -26.08 -2.60 6.19
CA SER A 50 -27.38 -2.70 5.52
C SER A 50 -27.42 -1.83 4.25
N GLU A 51 -27.92 -2.38 3.15
CA GLU A 51 -28.08 -1.63 1.90
C GLU A 51 -29.25 -0.63 1.98
N ASP A 52 -30.18 -0.84 2.91
CA ASP A 52 -31.33 0.04 3.11
C ASP A 52 -30.85 1.41 3.63
N ILE A 53 -31.25 2.46 2.91
CA ILE A 53 -31.00 3.84 3.30
C ILE A 53 -32.20 4.30 4.13
N ASN A 54 -32.11 4.04 5.44
CA ASN A 54 -33.16 4.41 6.38
C ASN A 54 -32.98 5.84 6.94
N GLU A 55 -31.83 6.47 6.70
CA GLU A 55 -31.45 7.78 7.21
C GLU A 55 -31.04 8.73 6.08
N SER A 56 -31.24 10.03 6.27
CA SER A 56 -30.81 11.05 5.31
C SER A 56 -29.28 11.15 5.31
N GLU A 57 -28.64 10.54 4.33
CA GLU A 57 -27.18 10.59 4.16
C GLU A 57 -26.71 11.96 3.62
N PRO A 58 -25.59 12.52 4.09
CA PRO A 58 -24.99 13.72 3.52
C PRO A 58 -24.61 13.53 2.04
N ALA A 59 -24.64 14.62 1.26
CA ALA A 59 -24.33 14.58 -0.17
C ALA A 59 -22.95 13.98 -0.50
N TRP A 60 -21.93 14.24 0.35
CA TRP A 60 -20.59 13.67 0.15
C TRP A 60 -20.53 12.16 0.40
N VAL A 61 -21.42 11.61 1.25
CA VAL A 61 -21.54 10.15 1.46
C VAL A 61 -22.15 9.50 0.22
N VAL A 62 -23.21 10.09 -0.32
CA VAL A 62 -23.86 9.62 -1.55
C VAL A 62 -22.87 9.64 -2.71
N ALA A 63 -22.18 10.76 -2.93
CA ALA A 63 -21.18 10.88 -3.99
C ALA A 63 -20.01 9.88 -3.80
N GLY A 64 -19.56 9.66 -2.56
CA GLY A 64 -18.54 8.67 -2.24
C GLY A 64 -18.99 7.23 -2.52
N MET A 65 -20.27 6.92 -2.30
CA MET A 65 -20.86 5.61 -2.62
C MET A 65 -20.99 5.40 -4.12
N GLU A 66 -21.44 6.40 -4.89
CA GLU A 66 -21.47 6.31 -6.35
C GLU A 66 -20.06 6.05 -6.93
N ALA A 67 -19.04 6.73 -6.40
CA ALA A 67 -17.65 6.48 -6.80
C ALA A 67 -17.21 5.05 -6.47
N PHE A 68 -17.52 4.57 -5.26
CA PHE A 68 -17.20 3.21 -4.81
C PHE A 68 -17.89 2.13 -5.63
N GLU A 69 -19.18 2.31 -5.97
CA GLU A 69 -19.94 1.38 -6.79
C GLU A 69 -19.39 1.31 -8.21
N ASN A 70 -19.05 2.44 -8.81
CA ASN A 70 -18.41 2.51 -10.12
C ASN A 70 -17.04 1.80 -10.14
N GLU A 71 -16.23 2.00 -9.11
CA GLU A 71 -14.94 1.33 -8.97
C GLU A 71 -15.12 -0.19 -8.79
N THR A 72 -16.03 -0.60 -7.91
CA THR A 72 -16.35 -2.01 -7.64
C THR A 72 -16.90 -2.70 -8.88
N PHE A 73 -17.76 -2.02 -9.65
CA PHE A 73 -18.26 -2.51 -10.92
C PHE A 73 -17.11 -2.69 -11.92
N THR A 74 -16.24 -1.69 -12.05
CA THR A 74 -15.06 -1.77 -12.94
C THR A 74 -14.15 -2.92 -12.56
N LYS A 75 -13.87 -3.12 -11.27
CA LYS A 75 -13.10 -4.24 -10.73
C LYS A 75 -13.74 -5.58 -11.07
N LYS A 76 -15.05 -5.71 -10.86
CA LYS A 76 -15.81 -6.93 -11.18
C LYS A 76 -15.76 -7.28 -12.67
N ILE A 77 -15.87 -6.28 -13.55
CA ILE A 77 -15.75 -6.48 -15.00
C ILE A 77 -14.33 -6.92 -15.38
N LYS A 78 -13.28 -6.24 -14.87
CA LYS A 78 -11.88 -6.63 -15.12
C LYS A 78 -11.59 -8.04 -14.64
N ALA A 79 -12.03 -8.40 -13.44
CA ALA A 79 -11.84 -9.75 -12.90
C ALA A 79 -12.52 -10.82 -13.77
N ARG A 80 -13.75 -10.58 -14.24
CA ARG A 80 -14.44 -11.47 -15.17
C ARG A 80 -13.70 -11.61 -16.49
N GLN A 81 -13.27 -10.50 -17.09
CA GLN A 81 -12.52 -10.50 -18.34
C GLN A 81 -11.19 -11.27 -18.22
N MET A 82 -10.51 -11.15 -17.08
CA MET A 82 -9.27 -11.87 -16.81
C MET A 82 -9.49 -13.38 -16.60
N LEU A 83 -10.58 -13.78 -15.94
CA LEU A 83 -10.98 -15.19 -15.83
C LEU A 83 -11.30 -15.76 -17.22
N ASP A 84 -12.08 -15.04 -18.02
CA ASP A 84 -12.39 -15.44 -19.40
C ASP A 84 -11.11 -15.61 -20.23
N TRP A 85 -10.13 -14.72 -20.09
CA TRP A 85 -8.84 -14.85 -20.78
C TRP A 85 -8.00 -16.03 -20.30
N ALA A 86 -7.99 -16.33 -19.00
CA ALA A 86 -7.27 -17.48 -18.45
C ALA A 86 -7.86 -18.83 -18.91
N GLU A 87 -9.17 -18.88 -19.17
CA GLU A 87 -9.84 -20.07 -19.70
C GLU A 87 -9.56 -20.30 -21.20
N HIS A 88 -9.02 -19.31 -21.93
CA HIS A 88 -8.70 -19.42 -23.35
C HIS A 88 -7.17 -19.64 -23.54
N PRO A 89 -6.72 -20.84 -23.97
CA PRO A 89 -5.30 -21.25 -23.98
C PRO A 89 -4.41 -20.57 -25.04
N GLY A 90 -4.85 -19.44 -25.62
CA GLY A 90 -4.17 -18.74 -26.72
C GLY A 90 -3.26 -17.58 -26.33
N PHE A 91 -3.26 -17.13 -25.07
CA PHE A 91 -2.42 -16.02 -24.61
C PHE A 91 -1.36 -16.54 -23.63
N LYS A 92 -0.09 -16.24 -23.94
CA LYS A 92 1.07 -16.66 -23.15
C LYS A 92 0.95 -16.11 -21.72
N ASP A 93 0.86 -17.02 -20.74
CA ASP A 93 1.03 -16.72 -19.33
C ASP A 93 2.34 -15.96 -19.11
N THR A 94 2.22 -14.73 -18.64
CA THR A 94 3.31 -14.03 -17.97
C THR A 94 2.87 -13.87 -16.54
N GLU A 95 3.70 -14.30 -15.58
CA GLU A 95 3.44 -14.29 -14.12
C GLU A 95 2.92 -12.94 -13.57
N SER A 96 3.11 -11.85 -14.34
CA SER A 96 2.54 -10.52 -14.07
C SER A 96 1.00 -10.49 -14.05
N ASN A 97 0.31 -11.33 -14.83
CA ASN A 97 -1.16 -11.33 -14.89
C ASN A 97 -1.80 -12.14 -13.75
N GLU A 98 -1.17 -13.24 -13.32
CA GLU A 98 -1.72 -14.13 -12.29
C GLU A 98 -1.69 -13.49 -10.88
N ARG A 99 -0.68 -12.68 -10.56
CA ARG A 99 -0.60 -11.95 -9.28
C ARG A 99 -1.67 -10.87 -9.13
N ALA A 100 -2.18 -10.34 -10.24
CA ALA A 100 -3.30 -9.40 -10.22
C ALA A 100 -4.64 -10.08 -9.85
N VAL A 101 -4.73 -11.42 -9.92
CA VAL A 101 -5.97 -12.19 -9.69
C VAL A 101 -6.23 -12.50 -8.21
N THR A 102 -5.19 -12.61 -7.37
CA THR A 102 -5.34 -13.14 -5.99
C THR A 102 -5.17 -12.12 -4.87
N ARG A 103 -4.74 -10.90 -5.19
CA ARG A 103 -4.70 -9.76 -4.25
C ARG A 103 -5.08 -8.48 -4.97
N ASP A 104 -6.28 -7.95 -4.69
CA ASP A 104 -6.63 -6.54 -4.92
C ASP A 104 -5.94 -5.64 -3.87
N GLY A 105 -4.67 -5.94 -3.56
CA GLY A 105 -3.83 -5.17 -2.66
C GLY A 105 -2.93 -4.27 -3.48
N GLU A 106 -2.76 -3.02 -3.06
CA GLU A 106 -1.75 -2.12 -3.62
C GLU A 106 -0.43 -2.90 -3.75
N MET A 107 0.03 -3.13 -4.98
CA MET A 107 1.27 -3.86 -5.22
C MET A 107 2.40 -3.10 -4.52
N SER A 108 3.26 -3.80 -3.78
CA SER A 108 4.48 -3.17 -3.26
C SER A 108 5.60 -3.27 -4.28
N VAL A 109 6.54 -2.32 -4.24
CA VAL A 109 7.79 -2.38 -4.99
C VAL A 109 8.89 -2.74 -3.99
N PRO A 110 9.61 -3.86 -4.19
CA PRO A 110 10.74 -4.20 -3.35
C PRO A 110 11.91 -3.27 -3.68
N LEU A 111 12.41 -2.55 -2.68
CA LEU A 111 13.50 -1.59 -2.78
C LEU A 111 14.68 -2.06 -1.93
N VAL A 112 15.88 -2.09 -2.51
CA VAL A 112 17.13 -2.45 -1.84
C VAL A 112 18.02 -1.20 -1.80
N ALA A 113 18.19 -0.65 -0.61
CA ALA A 113 19.12 0.45 -0.36
C ALA A 113 20.52 -0.11 -0.15
N TYR A 114 21.53 0.53 -0.75
CA TYR A 114 22.92 0.12 -0.59
C TYR A 114 23.86 1.32 -0.49
N VAL A 115 25.04 1.12 0.09
CA VAL A 115 26.15 2.07 0.05
C VAL A 115 27.21 1.52 -0.90
N GLN A 116 27.68 2.34 -1.83
CA GLN A 116 28.74 1.94 -2.73
C GLN A 116 30.09 1.91 -1.98
N THR A 117 30.74 0.76 -1.97
CA THR A 117 32.09 0.57 -1.40
C THR A 117 33.09 0.18 -2.49
N ALA A 118 34.38 0.19 -2.19
CA ALA A 118 35.43 -0.25 -3.12
C ALA A 118 35.28 -1.74 -3.50
N THR A 119 34.65 -2.53 -2.64
CA THR A 119 34.48 -3.99 -2.80
C THR A 119 33.12 -4.40 -3.35
N GLY A 120 32.17 -3.46 -3.50
CA GLY A 120 30.81 -3.75 -3.96
C GLY A 120 29.74 -2.94 -3.22
N ARG A 121 28.49 -3.37 -3.35
CA ARG A 121 27.31 -2.78 -2.74
C ARG A 121 27.13 -3.33 -1.34
N GLN A 122 27.26 -2.46 -0.34
CA GLN A 122 27.02 -2.81 1.06
C GLN A 122 25.53 -2.63 1.39
N LEU A 123 24.89 -3.66 1.94
CA LEU A 123 23.47 -3.69 2.29
C LEU A 123 23.20 -3.07 3.68
N LEU A 124 21.92 -2.98 4.08
CA LEU A 124 21.47 -2.42 5.37
C LEU A 124 22.11 -3.14 6.57
N ASP A 125 22.32 -4.45 6.46
CA ASP A 125 22.95 -5.29 7.48
C ASP A 125 24.49 -5.22 7.50
N GLY A 126 25.08 -4.40 6.63
CA GLY A 126 26.52 -4.18 6.53
C GLY A 126 27.26 -5.22 5.69
N ARG A 127 26.60 -6.25 5.14
CA ARG A 127 27.22 -7.24 4.25
C ARG A 127 27.44 -6.66 2.86
N VAL A 128 28.53 -7.04 2.18
CA VAL A 128 28.82 -6.66 0.79
C VAL A 128 28.23 -7.71 -0.15
N TYR A 129 27.23 -7.31 -0.94
CA TYR A 129 26.44 -8.23 -1.77
C TYR A 129 27.29 -9.08 -2.72
N GLU A 130 28.24 -8.47 -3.43
CA GLU A 130 29.12 -9.15 -4.40
C GLU A 130 30.10 -10.13 -3.76
N GLN A 131 30.33 -10.06 -2.45
CA GLN A 131 31.21 -10.98 -1.72
C GLN A 131 30.47 -12.19 -1.16
N LEU A 132 29.14 -12.19 -1.22
CA LEU A 132 28.33 -13.31 -0.76
C LEU A 132 28.29 -14.42 -1.82
N GLU A 133 28.30 -15.68 -1.36
CA GLU A 133 28.01 -16.81 -2.23
C GLU A 133 26.58 -16.73 -2.78
N ASN A 134 26.35 -17.28 -3.98
CA ASN A 134 25.06 -17.19 -4.68
C ASN A 134 23.85 -17.60 -3.83
N PHE A 135 24.00 -18.62 -2.97
CA PHE A 135 22.93 -19.06 -2.08
C PHE A 135 22.60 -18.00 -1.01
N HIS A 136 23.62 -17.38 -0.43
CA HIS A 136 23.48 -16.35 0.59
C HIS A 136 23.06 -14.99 0.02
N GLN A 137 23.28 -14.74 -1.27
CA GLN A 137 22.80 -13.51 -1.93
C GLN A 137 21.28 -13.38 -1.88
N GLN A 138 20.54 -14.46 -2.17
CA GLN A 138 19.08 -14.41 -2.17
C GLN A 138 18.52 -14.18 -0.75
N GLU A 139 19.10 -14.85 0.25
CA GLU A 139 18.76 -14.63 1.66
C GLU A 139 19.07 -13.19 2.08
N ALA A 140 20.24 -12.67 1.74
CA ALA A 140 20.62 -11.29 2.07
C ALA A 140 19.66 -10.28 1.41
N LEU A 141 19.27 -10.48 0.16
CA LEU A 141 18.28 -9.62 -0.49
C LEU A 141 16.91 -9.70 0.19
N ALA A 142 16.47 -10.89 0.57
CA ALA A 142 15.19 -11.07 1.26
C ALA A 142 15.14 -10.35 2.62
N LEU A 143 16.27 -10.27 3.32
CA LEU A 143 16.41 -9.60 4.62
C LEU A 143 16.61 -8.08 4.51
N ASN A 144 17.19 -7.61 3.41
CA ASN A 144 17.55 -6.20 3.22
C ASN A 144 16.60 -5.43 2.28
N GLN A 145 15.61 -6.10 1.70
CA GLN A 145 14.58 -5.44 0.89
C GLN A 145 13.52 -4.78 1.78
N VAL A 146 13.09 -3.58 1.38
CA VAL A 146 11.96 -2.87 1.97
C VAL A 146 10.87 -2.71 0.93
N ASN A 147 9.65 -3.14 1.26
CA ASN A 147 8.50 -3.01 0.39
C ASN A 147 7.92 -1.61 0.50
N VAL A 148 8.04 -0.81 -0.55
CA VAL A 148 7.44 0.53 -0.64
C VAL A 148 6.16 0.52 -1.46
N PRO A 149 5.24 1.49 -1.31
CA PRO A 149 4.01 1.53 -2.11
C PRO A 149 4.29 1.57 -3.62
N ALA A 150 3.53 0.85 -4.45
CA ALA A 150 3.72 0.87 -5.93
C ALA A 150 3.71 2.27 -6.54
N SER A 151 2.95 3.18 -5.95
CA SER A 151 2.86 4.57 -6.41
C SER A 151 4.23 5.27 -6.43
N TRP A 152 5.20 4.82 -5.62
CA TRP A 152 6.56 5.34 -5.60
C TRP A 152 7.31 4.99 -6.89
N GLY A 153 7.17 3.77 -7.41
CA GLY A 153 7.85 3.34 -8.62
C GLY A 153 7.58 4.29 -9.80
N HIS A 154 6.31 4.65 -10.01
CA HIS A 154 5.93 5.57 -11.08
C HIS A 154 6.32 7.02 -10.76
N LYS A 155 6.02 7.53 -9.56
CA LYS A 155 6.26 8.94 -9.20
C LYS A 155 7.73 9.31 -9.16
N LEU A 156 8.58 8.39 -8.70
CA LEU A 156 10.02 8.58 -8.55
C LEU A 156 10.81 8.09 -9.77
N LYS A 157 10.14 7.52 -10.78
CA LYS A 157 10.77 6.93 -11.99
C LYS A 157 11.86 5.91 -11.62
N LEU A 158 11.52 5.00 -10.70
CA LEU A 158 12.46 3.99 -10.23
C LEU A 158 12.61 2.88 -11.27
N GLU A 159 13.85 2.60 -11.66
CA GLU A 159 14.17 1.50 -12.56
C GLU A 159 14.16 0.17 -11.81
N ARG A 160 13.54 -0.85 -12.43
CA ARG A 160 13.43 -2.20 -11.87
C ARG A 160 14.44 -3.12 -12.55
N ASP A 161 15.06 -4.00 -11.77
CA ASP A 161 15.88 -5.08 -12.27
C ASP A 161 15.03 -6.20 -12.92
N GLU A 162 15.68 -7.22 -13.44
CA GLU A 162 15.04 -8.39 -14.06
C GLU A 162 14.10 -9.17 -13.11
N PHE A 163 14.23 -8.96 -11.81
CA PHE A 163 13.41 -9.57 -10.76
C PHE A 163 12.36 -8.59 -10.19
N GLY A 164 12.21 -7.40 -10.78
CA GLY A 164 11.22 -6.40 -10.37
C GLY A 164 11.63 -5.57 -9.15
N ARG A 165 12.88 -5.64 -8.70
CA ARG A 165 13.42 -4.90 -7.54
C ARG A 165 14.05 -3.59 -7.96
N VAL A 166 14.00 -2.59 -7.09
CA VAL A 166 14.66 -1.30 -7.29
C VAL A 166 15.91 -1.25 -6.43
N TRP A 167 17.05 -0.93 -7.03
CA TRP A 167 18.31 -0.71 -6.33
C TRP A 167 18.61 0.78 -6.24
N LEU A 168 18.80 1.31 -5.03
CA LEU A 168 19.10 2.72 -4.82
C LEU A 168 20.37 2.90 -3.97
N GLU A 169 21.31 3.66 -4.52
CA GLU A 169 22.49 4.10 -3.78
C GLU A 169 22.09 5.09 -2.69
N SER A 170 22.69 4.93 -1.52
CA SER A 170 22.43 5.71 -0.32
C SER A 170 23.73 6.15 0.32
N THR A 171 23.64 7.20 1.14
CA THR A 171 24.70 7.63 2.04
C THR A 171 24.29 7.37 3.48
N ILE A 172 25.24 7.06 4.35
CA ILE A 172 24.98 6.93 5.78
C ILE A 172 25.25 8.28 6.44
N ASN A 173 24.24 8.81 7.14
CA ASN A 173 24.37 10.01 7.95
C ASN A 173 23.72 9.76 9.32
N GLY A 174 24.49 9.88 10.40
CA GLY A 174 23.95 9.75 11.76
C GLY A 174 23.30 8.39 12.09
N GLY A 175 23.62 7.32 11.35
CA GLY A 175 22.98 6.00 11.49
C GLY A 175 21.71 5.82 10.63
N GLU A 176 21.33 6.83 9.86
CA GLU A 176 20.25 6.76 8.87
C GLU A 176 20.84 6.53 7.48
N MET A 177 20.17 5.74 6.65
CA MET A 177 20.49 5.66 5.23
C MET A 177 19.63 6.65 4.45
N ILE A 178 20.29 7.52 3.70
CA ILE A 178 19.69 8.62 2.96
C ILE A 178 19.87 8.37 1.47
N ILE A 179 18.77 8.30 0.74
CA ILE A 179 18.74 8.15 -0.72
C ILE A 179 18.29 9.48 -1.31
N ASN A 180 19.22 10.16 -1.97
CA ASN A 180 18.95 11.42 -2.65
C ASN A 180 18.44 11.16 -4.07
N LEU A 181 17.16 11.42 -4.31
CA LEU A 181 16.58 11.44 -5.64
C LEU A 181 16.48 12.88 -6.15
N LYS A 182 16.34 13.07 -7.46
CA LYS A 182 16.36 14.41 -8.10
C LYS A 182 15.38 15.44 -7.53
N ARG A 183 14.31 15.02 -6.85
CA ARG A 183 13.23 15.89 -6.36
C ARG A 183 12.76 15.56 -4.94
N GLN A 184 13.26 14.48 -4.34
CA GLN A 184 12.77 13.92 -3.09
C GLN A 184 13.90 13.16 -2.42
N CYS A 185 13.85 13.09 -1.09
CA CYS A 185 14.77 12.28 -0.32
C CYS A 185 14.01 11.08 0.26
N LEU A 186 14.61 9.89 0.21
CA LEU A 186 14.12 8.76 1.00
C LEU A 186 15.06 8.53 2.17
N ARG A 187 14.50 8.14 3.30
CA ARG A 187 15.25 7.90 4.52
C ARG A 187 14.86 6.55 5.09
N TYR A 188 15.87 5.75 5.45
CA TYR A 188 15.66 4.49 6.13
C TYR A 188 16.25 4.54 7.54
N THR A 189 15.44 4.12 8.51
CA THR A 189 15.86 3.83 9.88
C THR A 189 15.30 2.47 10.33
N GLN A 190 15.98 1.80 11.26
CA GLN A 190 15.46 0.53 11.79
C GLN A 190 14.14 0.69 12.56
N GLU A 191 13.90 1.86 13.16
CA GLU A 191 12.71 2.12 13.97
C GLU A 191 11.47 2.46 13.11
N ARG A 192 11.66 3.20 12.01
CA ARG A 192 10.54 3.72 11.19
C ARG A 192 10.40 3.07 9.83
N GLY A 193 11.41 2.29 9.41
CA GLY A 193 11.45 1.75 8.05
C GLY A 193 11.80 2.82 7.03
N MET A 194 11.27 2.68 5.81
CA MET A 194 11.51 3.60 4.69
C MET A 194 10.47 4.71 4.66
N GLU A 195 10.93 5.94 4.80
CA GLU A 195 10.13 7.16 4.76
C GLU A 195 10.51 8.00 3.54
N LYS A 196 9.55 8.75 3.02
CA LYS A 196 9.77 9.77 1.99
C LYS A 196 9.72 11.12 2.67
N ASP A 197 10.81 11.86 2.55
CA ASP A 197 10.90 13.23 3.02
C ASP A 197 10.40 14.17 1.91
N ASP A 198 9.46 15.05 2.27
CA ASP A 198 8.93 16.08 1.37
C ASP A 198 9.70 17.40 1.50
N GLU A 199 10.69 17.47 2.40
CA GLU A 199 11.56 18.65 2.56
C GLU A 199 12.64 18.70 1.46
N PHE A 200 12.45 19.63 0.54
CA PHE A 200 13.52 20.15 -0.31
C PHE A 200 14.56 20.86 0.57
N ILE A 201 15.82 20.45 0.45
CA ILE A 201 16.96 21.31 0.81
C ILE A 201 17.41 21.95 -0.52
N ASP A 202 17.15 23.24 -0.67
CA ASP A 202 17.87 24.12 -1.60
C ASP A 202 19.22 24.52 -0.99
#